data_AF-A0A962MR99-F1
#
_entry.id   AF-A0A962MR99-F1
#
_cell.length_a   1.000
_cell.length_b   1.000
_cell.length_c   1.000
_cell.angle_alpha   90.00
_cell.angle_beta   90.00
_cell.angle_gamma   90.00
#
_symmetry.space_group_name_H-M   'P 1'
#
loop_
_entity.id
_entity.type
_entity.pdbx_description
1 polymer ?
#
loop_
_entity_poly.entity_id
_entity_poly.type
_entity_poly.pdbx_seq_one_letter_code
_entity_poly.pdbx_strand_id
1 'polypeptide(L)'
;MTLFWIIAAAMIVAALALLAPTLLRSHAAREDASERFNIEIARERLADLTRQKDAGELSDEEYNQARNELELALAVDLEGTARPAPQAQSGGRWALLAAALLVPAITITIYLQIGSPNLIEARPAAPPPVASHAGNAEMPSLDVLVKRLRDRMEAEPGNVEGWFLLGRTYMRLQNYPDSVYAFEKVVELQPNDPAGLVSLADALTMRDGRNIGQRATGLLQRALEIDPNNITALWLLGIGAADHGDNAKALALWQRAYPLLDGQPRMQTELGQMITQAGGTPPSSTAQLPPIMAPATAAVSGAGTGAPGSESGGASVVVDVALAPALLANVSPDDTVFVLARAESGPPMPLAVARHRVSELPLKVTLTDAMAMMPAMRLSAFPRVKVSAKVSKSGQAGTQPGDLLADDVVVEPATTKDAVSLLIDHVAPGSGAVTGQAATAPPAVGGASVGVQVALAPELLDKAAPDDTVFVLARAESGPPMPLAVARHRVSELPLEVTLTDAMAMMPTMRLSAFPRVKVSAKVSKSGQAGTRPGDLLADDVVVEPAKADGGVQLLINRVAQ
;
A
#
# COMPACT_ATOMS: atom_id res chain seq x y z
N MET A 1 -31.15 22.54 18.64
CA MET A 1 -30.60 22.17 19.95
C MET A 1 -31.29 20.93 20.53
N THR A 2 -32.62 20.95 20.75
CA THR A 2 -33.37 19.79 21.26
C THR A 2 -33.40 18.60 20.29
N LEU A 3 -33.50 18.84 18.98
CA LEU A 3 -33.58 17.79 17.96
C LEU A 3 -32.36 16.85 17.93
N PHE A 4 -31.15 17.38 18.09
CA PHE A 4 -29.93 16.56 18.10
C PHE A 4 -29.91 15.59 19.29
N TRP A 5 -30.20 16.10 20.50
CA TRP A 5 -30.27 15.27 21.70
C TRP A 5 -31.40 14.25 21.63
N ILE A 6 -32.53 14.59 21.00
CA ILE A 6 -33.64 13.66 20.75
C ILE A 6 -33.19 12.53 19.80
N ILE A 7 -32.50 12.85 18.71
CA ILE A 7 -31.99 11.84 17.76
C ILE A 7 -30.94 10.95 18.43
N ALA A 8 -30.01 11.53 19.20
CA ALA A 8 -29.00 10.78 19.93
C ALA A 8 -29.63 9.82 20.96
N ALA A 9 -30.61 10.31 21.73
CA ALA A 9 -31.35 9.48 22.67
C ALA A 9 -32.14 8.36 21.96
N ALA A 10 -32.77 8.65 20.83
CA ALA A 10 -33.49 7.66 20.04
C ALA A 10 -32.58 6.54 19.52
N MET A 11 -31.37 6.88 19.07
CA MET A 11 -30.36 5.91 18.62
C MET A 11 -29.87 4.99 19.75
N ILE A 12 -29.67 5.55 20.96
CA ILE A 12 -29.29 4.77 22.14
C ILE A 12 -30.41 3.81 22.54
N VAL A 13 -31.66 4.27 22.54
CA VAL A 13 -32.84 3.43 22.84
C VAL A 13 -32.97 2.30 21.80
N ALA A 14 -32.77 2.59 20.52
CA ALA A 14 -32.80 1.58 19.46
C ALA A 14 -31.70 0.51 19.64
N ALA A 15 -30.47 0.93 19.99
CA ALA A 15 -29.38 0.00 20.27
C ALA A 15 -29.67 -0.90 21.48
N LEU A 16 -30.23 -0.35 22.56
CA LEU A 16 -30.62 -1.13 23.74
C LEU A 16 -31.78 -2.08 23.45
N ALA A 17 -32.75 -1.67 22.61
CA ALA A 17 -33.85 -2.52 22.18
C ALA A 17 -33.38 -3.73 21.35
N LEU A 18 -32.29 -3.60 20.59
CA LEU A 18 -31.67 -4.71 19.84
C LEU A 18 -30.86 -5.65 20.74
N LEU A 19 -30.28 -5.14 21.83
CA LEU A 19 -29.52 -5.93 22.81
C LEU A 19 -30.41 -6.60 23.87
N ALA A 20 -31.62 -6.09 24.11
CA ALA A 20 -32.54 -6.65 25.09
C ALA A 20 -32.90 -8.13 24.84
N PRO A 21 -33.24 -8.59 23.62
CA PRO A 21 -33.60 -9.98 23.38
C PRO A 21 -32.44 -10.96 23.58
N THR A 22 -31.21 -10.52 23.30
CA THR A 22 -30.01 -11.37 23.42
C THR A 22 -29.56 -11.51 24.87
N LEU A 23 -29.74 -10.45 25.67
CA LEU A 23 -29.38 -10.44 27.10
C LEU A 23 -30.51 -10.96 28.02
N LEU A 24 -31.77 -10.90 27.57
CA LEU A 24 -32.94 -11.43 28.30
C LEU A 24 -33.27 -12.89 27.95
N ARG A 25 -32.68 -13.48 26.90
CA ARG A 25 -32.86 -14.90 26.59
C ARG A 25 -32.32 -15.73 27.75
N SER A 26 -33.23 -16.28 28.55
CA SER A 26 -32.91 -17.13 29.69
C SER A 26 -32.24 -18.41 29.21
N HIS A 27 -31.31 -18.91 30.02
CA HIS A 27 -30.68 -20.22 29.85
C HIS A 27 -31.73 -21.35 29.69
N ALA A 28 -32.87 -21.21 30.36
CA ALA A 28 -34.00 -22.14 30.29
C ALA A 28 -34.55 -22.36 28.87
N ALA A 29 -34.62 -21.32 28.03
CA ALA A 29 -35.11 -21.46 26.66
C ALA A 29 -34.10 -22.18 25.73
N ARG A 30 -32.83 -22.28 26.16
CA ARG A 30 -31.76 -22.97 25.45
C ARG A 30 -31.69 -24.44 25.85
N GLU A 31 -31.93 -24.74 27.12
CA GLU A 31 -32.06 -26.11 27.65
C GLU A 31 -33.29 -26.81 27.04
N ASP A 32 -34.46 -26.17 27.06
CA ASP A 32 -35.69 -26.71 26.45
C ASP A 32 -35.55 -26.99 24.94
N ALA A 33 -34.71 -26.20 24.24
CA ALA A 33 -34.48 -26.38 22.80
C ALA A 33 -33.54 -27.54 22.49
N SER A 34 -32.51 -27.75 23.32
CA SER A 34 -31.57 -28.87 23.20
C SER A 34 -32.23 -30.21 23.55
N GLU A 35 -33.05 -30.27 24.60
CA GLU A 35 -33.78 -31.50 24.96
C GLU A 35 -34.76 -31.93 23.86
N ARG A 36 -35.52 -30.98 23.29
CA ARG A 36 -36.43 -31.25 22.17
C ARG A 36 -35.70 -31.80 20.95
N PHE A 37 -34.54 -31.22 20.62
CA PHE A 37 -33.72 -31.64 19.48
C PHE A 37 -33.14 -33.05 19.67
N ASN A 38 -32.63 -33.36 20.87
CA ASN A 38 -32.08 -34.69 21.18
C ASN A 38 -33.16 -35.79 21.13
N ILE A 39 -34.37 -35.50 21.63
CA ILE A 39 -35.52 -36.43 21.56
C ILE A 39 -35.95 -36.68 20.12
N GLU A 40 -35.93 -35.65 19.26
CA GLU A 40 -36.32 -35.76 17.86
C GLU A 40 -35.35 -36.64 17.06
N ILE A 41 -34.04 -36.47 17.25
CA ILE A 41 -33.01 -37.32 16.63
C ILE A 41 -33.15 -38.77 17.09
N ALA A 42 -33.38 -39.01 18.38
CA ALA A 42 -33.56 -40.37 18.90
C ALA A 42 -34.79 -41.06 18.28
N ARG A 43 -35.90 -40.32 18.07
CA ARG A 43 -37.08 -40.86 17.38
C ARG A 43 -36.80 -41.23 15.94
N GLU A 44 -36.07 -40.39 15.21
CA GLU A 44 -35.70 -40.66 13.81
C GLU A 44 -34.84 -41.93 13.70
N ARG A 45 -33.81 -42.06 14.56
CA ARG A 45 -32.97 -43.26 14.61
C ARG A 45 -33.74 -44.53 14.95
N LEU A 46 -34.71 -44.45 15.86
CA LEU A 46 -35.55 -45.59 16.22
C LEU A 46 -36.47 -46.01 15.05
N ALA A 47 -36.98 -45.05 14.28
CA ALA A 47 -37.75 -45.32 13.07
C ALA A 47 -36.89 -45.99 11.98
N ASP A 48 -35.63 -45.60 11.84
CA ASP A 48 -34.69 -46.23 10.90
C ASP A 48 -34.33 -47.66 11.28
N LEU A 49 -34.02 -47.91 12.56
CA LEU A 49 -33.79 -49.27 13.06
C LEU A 49 -35.00 -50.18 12.84
N THR A 50 -36.20 -49.64 12.99
CA THR A 50 -37.45 -50.39 12.78
C THR A 50 -37.63 -50.73 11.29
N ARG A 51 -37.33 -49.80 10.39
CA ARG A 51 -37.37 -50.04 8.93
C ARG A 51 -36.35 -51.10 8.50
N GLN A 52 -35.13 -51.08 9.03
CA GLN A 52 -34.10 -52.08 8.71
C GLN A 52 -34.47 -53.48 9.21
N LYS A 53 -35.09 -53.56 10.40
CA LYS A 53 -35.67 -54.80 10.91
C LYS A 53 -36.78 -55.34 10.00
N ASP A 54 -37.72 -54.47 9.60
CA ASP A 54 -38.84 -54.86 8.73
C ASP A 54 -38.37 -55.27 7.32
N ALA A 55 -37.26 -54.69 6.85
CA ALA A 55 -36.58 -55.07 5.61
C ALA A 55 -35.77 -56.38 5.72
N GLY A 56 -35.64 -56.95 6.92
CA GLY A 56 -34.85 -58.15 7.18
C GLY A 56 -33.33 -57.92 7.17
N GLU A 57 -32.88 -56.66 7.25
CA GLU A 57 -31.46 -56.28 7.29
C GLU A 57 -30.86 -56.42 8.70
N LEU A 58 -31.70 -56.31 9.74
CA LEU A 58 -31.32 -56.57 11.13
C LEU A 58 -32.07 -57.77 11.70
N SER A 59 -31.38 -58.61 12.46
CA SER A 59 -32.01 -59.64 13.30
C SER A 59 -32.75 -59.02 14.50
N ASP A 60 -33.69 -59.77 15.08
CA ASP A 60 -34.41 -59.36 16.29
C ASP A 60 -33.46 -59.02 17.46
N GLU A 61 -32.35 -59.74 17.56
CA GLU A 61 -31.37 -59.60 18.63
C GLU A 61 -30.52 -58.34 18.46
N GLU A 62 -30.07 -58.06 17.23
CA GLU A 62 -29.34 -56.83 16.87
C GLU A 62 -30.23 -55.59 17.01
N TYR A 63 -31.51 -55.66 16.62
CA TYR A 63 -32.45 -54.56 16.79
C TYR A 63 -32.64 -54.21 18.27
N ASN A 64 -32.81 -55.22 19.13
CA ASN A 64 -32.99 -55.00 20.56
C ASN A 64 -31.72 -54.44 21.23
N GLN A 65 -30.54 -54.86 20.78
CA GLN A 65 -29.27 -54.28 21.26
C GLN A 65 -29.13 -52.81 20.85
N ALA A 66 -29.30 -52.49 19.56
CA ALA A 66 -29.19 -51.13 19.05
C ALA A 66 -30.23 -50.19 19.67
N ARG A 67 -31.45 -50.69 19.92
CA ARG A 67 -32.50 -49.93 20.62
C ARG A 67 -32.12 -49.65 22.07
N ASN A 68 -31.60 -50.62 22.81
CA ASN A 68 -31.19 -50.43 24.20
C ASN A 68 -30.02 -49.45 24.32
N GLU A 69 -29.06 -49.48 23.40
CA GLU A 69 -27.98 -48.50 23.34
C GLU A 69 -28.49 -47.08 23.08
N LEU A 70 -29.48 -46.93 22.18
CA LEU A 70 -30.13 -45.65 21.91
C LEU A 70 -30.90 -45.13 23.13
N GLU A 71 -31.61 -46.00 23.84
CA GLU A 71 -32.32 -45.65 25.09
C GLU A 71 -31.34 -45.23 26.19
N LEU A 72 -30.20 -45.92 26.33
CA LEU A 72 -29.16 -45.58 27.30
C LEU A 72 -28.49 -44.24 26.96
N ALA A 73 -28.16 -44.00 25.69
CA ALA A 73 -27.60 -42.73 25.22
C ALA A 73 -28.56 -41.56 25.46
N LEU A 74 -29.85 -41.74 25.17
CA LEU A 74 -30.87 -40.73 25.43
C LEU A 74 -31.06 -40.48 26.93
N ALA A 75 -31.01 -41.52 27.76
CA ALA A 75 -31.10 -41.38 29.21
C ALA A 75 -29.93 -40.57 29.79
N VAL A 76 -28.69 -40.83 29.32
CA VAL A 76 -27.50 -40.08 29.73
C VAL A 76 -27.58 -38.60 29.29
N ASP A 77 -28.06 -38.34 28.07
CA ASP A 77 -28.23 -36.97 27.57
C ASP A 77 -29.31 -36.18 28.32
N LEU A 78 -30.36 -36.86 28.81
CA LEU A 78 -31.44 -36.26 29.62
C LEU A 78 -31.10 -36.17 31.11
N GLU A 79 -30.26 -37.06 31.67
CA GLU A 79 -29.75 -36.95 33.04
C GLU A 79 -28.65 -35.89 33.17
N GLY A 80 -27.85 -35.69 32.11
CA GLY A 80 -26.82 -34.65 32.05
C GLY A 80 -27.36 -33.22 32.20
N THR A 81 -28.64 -33.00 31.90
CA THR A 81 -29.34 -31.70 32.08
C THR A 81 -29.98 -31.55 33.46
N ALA A 82 -30.17 -32.63 34.22
CA ALA A 82 -30.78 -32.63 35.56
C ALA A 82 -29.81 -32.28 36.70
N ARG A 83 -28.93 -31.28 36.52
CA ARG A 83 -28.15 -30.72 37.63
C ARG A 83 -29.05 -29.83 38.51
N PRO A 84 -28.80 -29.76 39.84
CA PRO A 84 -29.59 -28.93 40.73
C PRO A 84 -29.60 -27.49 40.23
N ALA A 85 -30.81 -26.94 40.06
CA ALA A 85 -31.04 -25.62 39.50
C ALA A 85 -30.04 -24.61 40.09
N PRO A 86 -29.13 -24.03 39.28
CA PRO A 86 -28.32 -22.93 39.77
C PRO A 86 -29.29 -21.84 40.19
N GLN A 87 -29.15 -21.36 41.43
CA GLN A 87 -29.90 -20.22 41.95
C GLN A 87 -30.04 -19.18 40.83
N ALA A 88 -31.26 -18.80 40.51
CA ALA A 88 -31.59 -17.83 39.47
C ALA A 88 -30.82 -16.53 39.71
N GLN A 89 -29.58 -16.46 39.25
CA GLN A 89 -28.82 -15.23 39.27
C GLN A 89 -29.47 -14.37 38.21
N SER A 90 -30.13 -13.32 38.68
CA SER A 90 -30.72 -12.22 37.92
C SER A 90 -29.69 -11.41 37.10
N GLY A 91 -28.57 -12.03 36.71
CA GLY A 91 -27.40 -11.40 36.08
C GLY A 91 -27.71 -10.78 34.71
N GLY A 92 -28.65 -11.33 33.95
CA GLY A 92 -29.08 -10.74 32.66
C GLY A 92 -29.69 -9.34 32.83
N ARG A 93 -30.43 -9.10 33.93
CA ARG A 93 -31.01 -7.79 34.23
C ARG A 93 -29.95 -6.76 34.64
N TRP A 94 -28.95 -7.20 35.42
CA TRP A 94 -27.83 -6.34 35.79
C TRP A 94 -26.90 -6.04 34.62
N ALA A 95 -26.67 -7.01 33.72
CA ALA A 95 -25.93 -6.79 32.48
C ALA A 95 -26.63 -5.77 31.57
N LEU A 96 -27.97 -5.81 31.50
CA LEU A 96 -28.77 -4.81 30.78
C LEU A 96 -28.71 -3.42 31.41
N LEU A 97 -28.82 -3.34 32.74
CA LEU A 97 -28.66 -2.08 33.46
C LEU A 97 -27.26 -1.50 33.29
N ALA A 98 -26.23 -2.35 33.37
CA ALA A 98 -24.84 -1.96 33.15
C ALA A 98 -24.63 -1.48 31.70
N ALA A 99 -25.15 -2.18 30.70
CA ALA A 99 -25.08 -1.77 29.30
C ALA A 99 -25.84 -0.46 29.05
N ALA A 100 -27.03 -0.30 29.63
CA ALA A 100 -27.84 0.91 29.54
C ALA A 100 -27.16 2.13 30.16
N LEU A 101 -26.28 1.94 31.14
CA LEU A 101 -25.51 3.02 31.78
C LEU A 101 -24.16 3.27 31.09
N LEU A 102 -23.40 2.21 30.81
CA LEU A 102 -22.03 2.29 30.29
C LEU A 102 -21.99 2.75 28.84
N VAL A 103 -22.89 2.26 27.99
CA VAL A 103 -22.87 2.62 26.56
C VAL A 103 -23.07 4.13 26.36
N PRO A 104 -24.08 4.78 26.98
CA PRO A 104 -24.20 6.24 26.91
C PRO A 104 -23.02 6.97 27.56
N ALA A 105 -22.53 6.51 28.71
CA ALA A 105 -21.42 7.16 29.41
C ALA A 105 -20.14 7.16 28.56
N ILE A 106 -19.79 6.03 27.96
CA ILE A 106 -18.63 5.89 27.06
C ILE A 106 -18.85 6.75 25.80
N THR A 107 -20.04 6.69 25.21
CA THR A 107 -20.37 7.46 24.00
C THR A 107 -20.25 8.97 24.24
N ILE A 108 -20.80 9.47 25.35
CA ILE A 108 -20.72 10.87 25.74
C ILE A 108 -19.26 11.25 26.02
N THR A 109 -18.49 10.40 26.71
CA THR A 109 -17.07 10.68 27.02
C THR A 109 -16.22 10.79 25.76
N ILE A 110 -16.39 9.86 24.81
CA ILE A 110 -15.71 9.90 23.51
C ILE A 110 -16.12 11.15 22.72
N TYR A 111 -17.41 11.48 22.73
CA TYR A 111 -17.92 12.69 22.08
C TYR A 111 -17.32 13.97 22.67
N LEU A 112 -17.07 14.01 23.98
CA LEU A 112 -16.43 15.17 24.63
C LEU A 112 -14.92 15.25 24.37
N GLN A 113 -14.22 14.15 24.11
CA GLN A 113 -12.78 14.15 23.81
C GLN A 113 -12.46 14.42 22.33
N ILE A 114 -13.23 13.84 21.41
CA ILE A 114 -12.99 13.91 19.96
C ILE A 114 -13.92 14.92 19.29
N GLY A 115 -15.15 15.03 19.79
CA GLY A 115 -16.16 15.91 19.24
C GLY A 115 -16.02 17.36 19.70
N SER A 116 -16.80 18.23 19.08
CA SER A 116 -16.81 19.67 19.32
C SER A 116 -18.14 20.09 19.98
N PRO A 117 -18.30 19.89 21.31
CA PRO A 117 -19.55 20.18 22.02
C PRO A 117 -19.98 21.65 21.89
N ASN A 118 -18.98 22.53 21.74
CA ASN A 118 -19.18 23.97 21.57
C ASN A 118 -19.92 24.33 20.27
N LEU A 119 -19.98 23.44 19.26
CA LEU A 119 -20.76 23.67 18.04
C LEU A 119 -22.28 23.50 18.24
N ILE A 120 -22.71 22.85 19.32
CA ILE A 120 -24.13 22.68 19.67
C ILE A 120 -24.66 23.93 20.39
N GLU A 121 -23.82 24.57 21.21
CA GLU A 121 -24.10 25.80 21.96
C GLU A 121 -23.80 27.07 21.18
N ALA A 122 -22.94 26.97 20.15
CA ALA A 122 -22.92 27.92 19.07
C ALA A 122 -24.29 27.86 18.37
N ARG A 123 -25.27 28.59 18.93
CA ARG A 123 -26.26 29.27 18.11
C ARG A 123 -25.44 29.83 16.97
N PRO A 124 -25.73 29.52 15.69
CA PRO A 124 -25.03 30.20 14.62
C PRO A 124 -25.21 31.66 14.98
N ALA A 125 -24.11 32.34 15.32
CA ALA A 125 -24.16 33.77 15.47
C ALA A 125 -24.77 34.18 14.15
N ALA A 126 -26.01 34.68 14.20
CA ALA A 126 -26.64 35.17 13.01
C ALA A 126 -25.58 36.09 12.42
N PRO A 127 -25.12 35.84 11.18
CA PRO A 127 -24.25 36.81 10.54
C PRO A 127 -24.95 38.16 10.74
N PRO A 128 -24.23 39.23 11.12
CA PRO A 128 -24.82 40.56 11.15
C PRO A 128 -25.62 40.71 9.86
N PRO A 129 -26.88 41.15 9.93
CA PRO A 129 -27.91 40.82 8.96
C PRO A 129 -27.39 41.08 7.55
N VAL A 130 -27.01 40.00 6.87
CA VAL A 130 -27.00 40.00 5.42
C VAL A 130 -28.47 39.96 5.08
N ALA A 131 -28.99 41.14 4.74
CA ALA A 131 -30.35 41.29 4.27
C ALA A 131 -30.64 40.15 3.29
N SER A 132 -31.58 39.28 3.69
CA SER A 132 -32.20 38.31 2.82
C SER A 132 -32.84 39.08 1.67
N HIS A 133 -32.09 39.23 0.58
CA HIS A 133 -32.68 39.41 -0.72
C HIS A 133 -32.85 38.01 -1.28
N ALA A 134 -34.11 37.62 -1.46
CA ALA A 134 -34.44 36.63 -2.46
C ALA A 134 -33.83 37.13 -3.79
N GLY A 135 -32.73 36.51 -4.23
CA GLY A 135 -31.96 36.88 -5.40
C GLY A 135 -30.46 36.81 -5.14
N ASN A 136 -29.77 35.84 -5.74
CA ASN A 136 -28.31 35.80 -5.95
C ASN A 136 -27.43 36.10 -4.70
N ALA A 137 -27.23 35.13 -3.81
CA ALA A 137 -26.25 35.28 -2.73
C ALA A 137 -24.82 35.09 -3.26
N GLU A 138 -24.14 36.22 -3.52
CA GLU A 138 -22.70 36.26 -3.85
C GLU A 138 -21.86 35.68 -2.70
N MET A 139 -20.87 34.84 -3.03
CA MET A 139 -19.83 34.43 -2.09
C MET A 139 -19.14 35.66 -1.50
N PRO A 140 -18.73 35.64 -0.21
CA PRO A 140 -17.93 36.73 0.36
C PRO A 140 -16.74 37.02 -0.55
N SER A 141 -16.49 38.29 -0.82
CA SER A 141 -15.38 38.68 -1.69
C SER A 141 -14.05 38.14 -1.14
N LEU A 142 -13.12 37.86 -2.05
CA LEU A 142 -11.81 37.32 -1.70
C LEU A 142 -11.07 38.22 -0.67
N ASP A 143 -11.27 39.53 -0.74
CA ASP A 143 -10.70 40.50 0.21
C ASP A 143 -11.17 40.28 1.65
N VAL A 144 -12.46 39.96 1.84
CA VAL A 144 -13.03 39.68 3.17
C VAL A 144 -12.46 38.39 3.74
N LEU A 145 -12.26 37.38 2.90
CA LEU A 145 -11.65 36.10 3.30
C LEU A 145 -10.17 36.28 3.68
N VAL A 146 -9.42 37.05 2.90
CA VAL A 146 -8.00 37.35 3.18
C VAL A 146 -7.84 38.14 4.47
N LYS A 147 -8.71 39.13 4.72
CA LYS A 147 -8.69 39.88 5.98
C LYS A 147 -8.89 38.95 7.19
N ARG A 148 -9.87 38.04 7.14
CA ARG A 148 -10.10 37.07 8.22
C ARG A 148 -8.90 36.12 8.41
N LEU A 149 -8.27 35.70 7.31
CA LEU A 149 -7.08 34.86 7.37
C LEU A 149 -5.93 35.61 8.07
N ARG A 150 -5.69 36.87 7.71
CA ARG A 150 -4.69 37.71 8.37
C ARG A 150 -4.97 37.89 9.86
N ASP A 151 -6.19 38.26 10.23
CA ASP A 151 -6.56 38.47 11.64
C ASP A 151 -6.33 37.19 12.48
N ARG A 152 -6.54 36.00 11.88
CA ARG A 152 -6.22 34.73 12.53
C ARG A 152 -4.73 34.50 12.67
N MET A 153 -3.94 34.82 11.65
CA MET A 153 -2.48 34.66 11.71
C MET A 153 -1.85 35.60 12.75
N GLU A 154 -2.42 36.79 12.93
CA GLU A 154 -2.03 37.71 14.01
C GLU A 154 -2.39 37.15 15.40
N ALA A 155 -3.51 36.45 15.54
CA ALA A 155 -3.90 35.80 16.79
C ALA A 155 -3.11 34.51 17.10
N GLU A 156 -2.67 33.79 16.07
CA GLU A 156 -1.89 32.55 16.16
C GLU A 156 -0.54 32.68 15.43
N PRO A 157 0.43 33.49 15.94
CA PRO A 157 1.64 33.84 15.18
C PRO A 157 2.56 32.67 14.84
N GLY A 158 2.46 31.54 15.55
CA GLY A 158 3.31 30.37 15.34
C GLY A 158 2.89 29.46 14.19
N ASN A 159 1.79 29.76 13.49
CA ASN A 159 1.28 28.92 12.40
C ASN A 159 1.99 29.20 11.07
N VAL A 160 3.12 28.53 10.82
CA VAL A 160 3.95 28.71 9.62
C VAL A 160 3.15 28.47 8.33
N GLU A 161 2.38 27.37 8.27
CA GLU A 161 1.60 27.00 7.08
C GLU A 161 0.54 28.06 6.76
N GLY A 162 -0.10 28.62 7.80
CA GLY A 162 -1.07 29.69 7.63
C GLY A 162 -0.45 30.99 7.11
N TRP A 163 0.74 31.37 7.60
CA TRP A 163 1.50 32.50 7.05
C TRP A 163 1.93 32.27 5.60
N PHE A 164 2.35 31.05 5.27
CA PHE A 164 2.74 30.68 3.91
C PHE A 164 1.55 30.76 2.94
N LEU A 165 0.39 30.23 3.34
CA LEU A 165 -0.85 30.32 2.59
C LEU A 165 -1.26 31.79 2.37
N LEU A 166 -1.24 32.60 3.43
CA LEU A 166 -1.56 34.02 3.37
C LEU A 166 -0.64 34.76 2.38
N GLY A 167 0.67 34.50 2.43
CA GLY A 167 1.65 35.05 1.49
C GLY A 167 1.35 34.67 0.04
N ARG A 168 1.01 33.40 -0.23
CA ARG A 168 0.61 32.94 -1.58
C ARG A 168 -0.71 33.54 -2.05
N THR A 169 -1.66 33.75 -1.15
CA THR A 169 -2.91 34.43 -1.50
C THR A 169 -2.65 35.88 -1.88
N TYR A 170 -1.81 36.58 -1.13
CA TYR A 170 -1.39 37.95 -1.47
C TYR A 170 -0.63 38.01 -2.80
N MET A 171 0.25 37.05 -3.12
CA MET A 171 0.89 36.95 -4.44
C MET A 171 -0.14 36.85 -5.57
N ARG A 172 -1.16 36.00 -5.39
CA ARG A 172 -2.21 35.80 -6.41
C ARG A 172 -3.07 37.05 -6.61
N LEU A 173 -3.30 37.79 -5.53
CA LEU A 173 -3.98 39.07 -5.54
C LEU A 173 -3.09 40.23 -6.03
N GLN A 174 -1.83 39.95 -6.37
CA GLN A 174 -0.82 40.95 -6.75
C GLN A 174 -0.57 42.01 -5.66
N ASN A 175 -0.95 41.72 -4.41
CA ASN A 175 -0.63 42.53 -3.26
C ASN A 175 0.73 42.09 -2.70
N TYR A 176 1.78 42.43 -3.43
CA TYR A 176 3.14 42.01 -3.10
C TYR A 176 3.67 42.55 -1.75
N PRO A 177 3.36 43.79 -1.32
CA PRO A 177 3.78 44.28 0.00
C PRO A 177 3.29 43.40 1.16
N ASP A 178 2.00 43.04 1.18
CA ASP A 178 1.45 42.20 2.24
C ASP A 178 1.93 40.74 2.10
N SER A 179 2.23 40.30 0.88
CA SER A 179 2.86 38.99 0.65
C SER A 179 4.25 38.90 1.26
N VAL A 180 5.08 39.94 1.07
CA VAL A 180 6.41 40.03 1.69
C VAL A 180 6.30 39.92 3.21
N TYR A 181 5.38 40.66 3.83
CA TYR A 181 5.16 40.58 5.28
C TYR A 181 4.81 39.15 5.75
N ALA A 182 3.89 38.47 5.05
CA ALA A 182 3.50 37.12 5.42
C ALA A 182 4.65 36.11 5.25
N PHE A 183 5.44 36.20 4.17
CA PHE A 183 6.60 35.33 3.98
C PHE A 183 7.79 35.69 4.90
N GLU A 184 7.91 36.94 5.34
CA GLU A 184 8.85 37.32 6.40
C GLU A 184 8.54 36.55 7.68
N LYS A 185 7.27 36.43 8.06
CA LYS A 185 6.85 35.60 9.21
C LYS A 185 7.22 34.12 9.04
N VAL A 186 7.07 33.57 7.82
CA VAL A 186 7.53 32.20 7.52
C VAL A 186 9.03 32.06 7.76
N VAL A 187 9.85 32.97 7.22
CA VAL A 187 11.31 32.92 7.36
C VAL A 187 11.76 33.21 8.80
N GLU A 188 11.05 34.04 9.56
CA GLU A 188 11.31 34.24 10.99
C GLU A 188 11.10 32.96 11.80
N LEU A 189 10.03 32.21 11.51
CA LEU A 189 9.69 30.97 12.20
C LEU A 189 10.53 29.79 11.73
N GLN A 190 10.92 29.77 10.44
CA GLN A 190 11.74 28.73 9.81
C GLN A 190 12.88 29.35 8.97
N PRO A 191 13.98 29.79 9.60
CA PRO A 191 15.05 30.52 8.92
C PRO A 191 15.83 29.73 7.87
N ASN A 192 15.73 28.39 7.92
CA ASN A 192 16.47 27.45 7.06
C ASN A 192 15.52 26.59 6.20
N ASP A 193 14.27 27.02 6.01
CA ASP A 193 13.38 26.38 5.04
C ASP A 193 13.60 26.98 3.64
N PRO A 194 14.07 26.21 2.64
CA PRO A 194 14.26 26.69 1.28
C PRO A 194 12.98 27.24 0.65
N ALA A 195 11.81 26.64 0.95
CA ALA A 195 10.56 27.06 0.35
C ALA A 195 10.13 28.46 0.82
N GLY A 196 10.24 28.74 2.12
CA GLY A 196 10.03 30.07 2.70
C GLY A 196 11.00 31.13 2.17
N LEU A 197 12.30 30.80 2.09
CA LEU A 197 13.33 31.70 1.58
C LEU A 197 13.08 32.10 0.11
N VAL A 198 12.78 31.12 -0.74
CA VAL A 198 12.48 31.35 -2.15
C VAL A 198 11.19 32.14 -2.33
N SER A 199 10.14 31.81 -1.56
CA SER A 199 8.85 32.49 -1.66
C SER A 199 8.94 33.96 -1.22
N LEU A 200 9.74 34.26 -0.18
CA LEU A 200 10.02 35.63 0.22
C LEU A 200 10.80 36.39 -0.86
N ALA A 201 11.81 35.74 -1.46
CA ALA A 201 12.59 36.35 -2.53
C ALA A 201 11.75 36.65 -3.79
N ASP A 202 10.84 35.74 -4.16
CA ASP A 202 9.89 35.93 -5.25
C ASP A 202 8.93 37.10 -4.96
N ALA A 203 8.35 37.14 -3.74
CA ALA A 203 7.48 38.24 -3.33
C ALA A 203 8.20 39.61 -3.34
N LEU A 204 9.45 39.67 -2.90
CA LEU A 204 10.29 40.87 -2.99
C LEU A 204 10.53 41.28 -4.46
N THR A 205 10.85 40.30 -5.31
CA THR A 205 11.08 40.53 -6.74
C THR A 205 9.85 41.10 -7.42
N MET A 206 8.66 40.57 -7.12
CA MET A 206 7.40 41.07 -7.67
C MET A 206 7.03 42.46 -7.13
N ARG A 207 7.24 42.71 -5.84
CA ARG A 207 7.05 44.04 -5.22
C ARG A 207 7.91 45.10 -5.89
N ASP A 208 9.15 44.75 -6.21
CA ASP A 208 10.15 45.64 -6.80
C ASP A 208 10.06 45.68 -8.34
N GLY A 209 8.92 45.26 -8.92
CA GLY A 209 8.65 45.41 -10.36
C GLY A 209 9.37 44.39 -11.24
N ARG A 210 9.58 43.17 -10.73
CA ARG A 210 10.42 42.10 -11.32
C ARG A 210 11.92 42.38 -11.29
N ASN A 211 12.35 43.32 -10.47
CA ASN A 211 13.77 43.55 -10.21
C ASN A 211 14.25 42.63 -9.08
N ILE A 212 15.29 41.84 -9.34
CA ILE A 212 15.88 40.96 -8.33
C ILE A 212 16.97 41.74 -7.57
N GLY A 213 16.53 42.46 -6.54
CA GLY A 213 17.43 43.23 -5.68
C GLY A 213 18.32 42.37 -4.77
N GLN A 214 19.31 43.00 -4.15
CA GLN A 214 20.31 42.35 -3.28
C GLN A 214 19.71 41.46 -2.18
N ARG A 215 18.60 41.91 -1.56
CA ARG A 215 17.92 41.14 -0.50
C ARG A 215 17.34 39.82 -1.05
N ALA A 216 16.68 39.87 -2.21
CA ALA A 216 16.16 38.68 -2.87
C ALA A 216 17.31 37.76 -3.30
N THR A 217 18.39 38.31 -3.88
CA THR A 217 19.59 37.54 -4.24
C THR A 217 20.18 36.79 -3.04
N GLY A 218 20.32 37.46 -1.89
CA GLY A 218 20.86 36.83 -0.67
C GLY A 218 19.97 35.70 -0.12
N LEU A 219 18.65 35.86 -0.19
CA LEU A 219 17.70 34.80 0.19
C LEU A 219 17.78 33.60 -0.74
N LEU A 220 17.83 33.82 -2.06
CA LEU A 220 17.95 32.75 -3.05
C LEU A 220 19.29 32.01 -2.95
N GLN A 221 20.39 32.71 -2.65
CA GLN A 221 21.69 32.09 -2.41
C GLN A 221 21.66 31.20 -1.17
N ARG A 222 21.10 31.69 -0.05
CA ARG A 222 20.90 30.85 1.15
C ARG A 222 20.00 29.65 0.87
N ALA A 223 18.96 29.80 0.06
CA ALA A 223 18.12 28.68 -0.34
C ALA A 223 18.92 27.64 -1.13
N LEU A 224 19.83 28.05 -2.02
CA LEU A 224 20.71 27.15 -2.77
C LEU A 224 21.82 26.50 -1.94
N GLU A 225 22.25 27.14 -0.85
CA GLU A 225 23.18 26.52 0.11
C GLU A 225 22.53 25.33 0.83
N ILE A 226 21.21 25.41 1.08
CA ILE A 226 20.44 24.35 1.76
C ILE A 226 19.93 23.30 0.76
N ASP A 227 19.37 23.75 -0.36
CA ASP A 227 18.91 22.90 -1.47
C ASP A 227 19.60 23.33 -2.79
N PRO A 228 20.72 22.67 -3.14
CA PRO A 228 21.45 22.99 -4.36
C PRO A 228 20.63 22.77 -5.64
N ASN A 229 19.57 21.99 -5.62
CA ASN A 229 18.77 21.68 -6.80
C ASN A 229 17.43 22.43 -6.80
N ASN A 230 17.30 23.49 -6.00
CA ASN A 230 16.10 24.30 -6.01
C ASN A 230 15.93 25.04 -7.36
N ILE A 231 15.00 24.54 -8.16
CA ILE A 231 14.76 25.02 -9.53
C ILE A 231 14.44 26.50 -9.57
N THR A 232 13.54 26.96 -8.70
CA THR A 232 13.10 28.36 -8.65
C THR A 232 14.25 29.28 -8.25
N ALA A 233 15.09 28.87 -7.30
CA ALA A 233 16.26 29.65 -6.90
C ALA A 233 17.31 29.75 -8.01
N LEU A 234 17.61 28.64 -8.70
CA LEU A 234 18.50 28.64 -9.87
C LEU A 234 17.96 29.52 -11.00
N TRP A 235 16.66 29.42 -11.28
CA TRP A 235 16.00 30.21 -12.32
C TRP A 235 16.08 31.71 -12.00
N LEU A 236 15.57 32.13 -10.84
CA LEU A 236 15.52 33.54 -10.45
C LEU A 236 16.93 34.14 -10.35
N LEU A 237 17.90 33.46 -9.72
CA LEU A 237 19.28 33.96 -9.70
C LEU A 237 19.88 34.09 -11.10
N GLY A 238 19.52 33.21 -12.04
CA GLY A 238 19.94 33.33 -13.42
C GLY A 238 19.31 34.54 -14.13
N ILE A 239 18.03 34.84 -13.88
CA ILE A 239 17.40 36.09 -14.36
C ILE A 239 18.14 37.31 -13.80
N GLY A 240 18.38 37.35 -12.49
CA GLY A 240 19.07 38.48 -11.87
C GLY A 240 20.50 38.65 -12.38
N ALA A 241 21.19 37.56 -12.71
CA ALA A 241 22.51 37.61 -13.34
C ALA A 241 22.45 38.15 -14.78
N ALA A 242 21.49 37.71 -15.58
CA ALA A 242 21.29 38.19 -16.95
C ALA A 242 20.90 39.68 -16.99
N ASP A 243 20.00 40.11 -16.10
CA ASP A 243 19.59 41.52 -15.97
C ASP A 243 20.77 42.44 -15.61
N HIS A 244 21.77 41.92 -14.88
CA HIS A 244 23.01 42.61 -14.55
C HIS A 244 24.12 42.46 -15.61
N GLY A 245 23.83 41.79 -16.74
CA GLY A 245 24.77 41.58 -17.85
C GLY A 245 25.75 40.42 -17.67
N ASP A 246 25.65 39.64 -16.59
CA ASP A 246 26.48 38.46 -16.34
C ASP A 246 25.85 37.21 -16.97
N ASN A 247 25.85 37.17 -18.31
CA ASN A 247 25.29 36.06 -19.07
C ASN A 247 26.00 34.74 -18.79
N ALA A 248 27.31 34.76 -18.46
CA ALA A 248 28.06 33.55 -18.14
C ALA A 248 27.51 32.88 -16.87
N LYS A 249 27.27 33.67 -15.82
CA LYS A 249 26.66 33.17 -14.59
C LYS A 249 25.20 32.76 -14.78
N ALA A 250 24.43 33.50 -15.57
CA ALA A 250 23.05 33.14 -15.91
C ALA A 250 22.97 31.77 -16.60
N LEU A 251 23.82 31.56 -17.63
CA LEU A 251 23.90 30.30 -18.36
C LEU A 251 24.27 29.14 -17.43
N ALA A 252 25.26 29.31 -16.55
CA ALA A 252 25.65 28.25 -15.60
C ALA A 252 24.50 27.83 -14.67
N LEU A 253 23.71 28.79 -14.19
CA LEU A 253 22.56 28.54 -13.32
C LEU A 253 21.42 27.87 -14.09
N TRP A 254 21.07 28.37 -15.27
CA TRP A 254 19.99 27.83 -16.08
C TRP A 254 20.31 26.46 -16.67
N GLN A 255 21.55 26.20 -17.07
CA GLN A 255 21.99 24.87 -17.50
C GLN A 255 21.87 23.84 -16.38
N ARG A 256 22.08 24.24 -15.12
CA ARG A 256 21.87 23.37 -13.95
C ARG A 256 20.37 23.15 -13.66
N ALA A 257 19.54 24.16 -13.87
CA ALA A 257 18.09 24.06 -13.68
C ALA A 257 17.37 23.28 -14.80
N TYR A 258 17.90 23.31 -16.03
CA TYR A 258 17.25 22.73 -17.22
C TYR A 258 16.89 21.24 -17.11
N PRO A 259 17.81 20.33 -16.70
CA PRO A 259 17.46 18.91 -16.54
C PRO A 259 16.54 18.65 -15.34
N LEU A 260 16.49 19.56 -14.36
CA LEU A 260 15.61 19.41 -13.19
C LEU A 260 14.14 19.67 -13.54
N LEU A 261 13.87 20.24 -14.72
CA LEU A 261 12.54 20.50 -15.26
C LEU A 261 11.98 19.33 -16.09
N ASP A 262 12.62 18.16 -16.09
CA ASP A 262 12.12 16.97 -16.79
C ASP A 262 10.71 16.62 -16.28
N GLY A 263 9.71 16.64 -17.18
CA GLY A 263 8.28 16.50 -16.85
C GLY A 263 7.49 17.82 -16.78
N GLN A 264 8.16 18.97 -16.88
CA GLN A 264 7.53 20.30 -16.97
C GLN A 264 7.85 20.98 -18.30
N PRO A 265 7.31 20.47 -19.43
CA PRO A 265 7.78 20.83 -20.76
C PRO A 265 7.58 22.31 -21.11
N ARG A 266 6.57 22.97 -20.54
CA ARG A 266 6.36 24.43 -20.71
C ARG A 266 7.48 25.24 -20.09
N MET A 267 7.79 24.96 -18.82
CA MET A 267 8.87 25.64 -18.08
C MET A 267 10.24 25.35 -18.69
N GLN A 268 10.47 24.10 -19.12
CA GLN A 268 11.73 23.71 -19.77
C GLN A 268 11.91 24.42 -21.13
N THR A 269 10.83 24.62 -21.88
CA THR A 269 10.85 25.41 -23.13
C THR A 269 11.20 26.86 -22.86
N GLU A 270 10.58 27.48 -21.85
CA GLU A 270 10.83 28.87 -21.47
C GLU A 270 12.28 29.08 -21.03
N LEU A 271 12.80 28.21 -20.15
CA LEU A 271 14.19 28.25 -19.74
C LEU A 271 15.16 28.01 -20.91
N GLY A 272 14.79 27.13 -21.85
CA GLY A 272 15.58 26.90 -23.06
C GLY A 272 15.65 28.13 -23.97
N GLN A 273 14.57 28.91 -24.06
CA GLN A 273 14.58 30.20 -24.75
C GLN A 273 15.48 31.21 -24.03
N MET A 274 15.43 31.27 -22.70
CA MET A 274 16.33 32.13 -21.91
C MET A 274 17.81 31.78 -22.13
N ILE A 275 18.15 30.48 -22.12
CA ILE A 275 19.51 30.01 -22.42
C ILE A 275 19.95 30.44 -23.82
N THR A 276 19.06 30.30 -24.81
CA THR A 276 19.36 30.69 -26.20
C THR A 276 19.55 32.20 -26.34
N GLN A 277 18.70 33.01 -25.68
CA GLN A 277 18.80 34.47 -25.67
C GLN A 277 20.09 34.97 -25.01
N ALA A 278 20.56 34.29 -23.97
CA ALA A 278 21.85 34.57 -23.34
C ALA A 278 23.06 34.04 -24.12
N GLY A 279 22.85 33.42 -25.30
CA GLY A 279 23.91 32.94 -26.19
C GLY A 279 24.40 31.52 -25.92
N GLY A 280 23.71 30.75 -25.08
CA GLY A 280 23.98 29.34 -24.84
C GLY A 280 23.12 28.40 -25.70
N THR A 281 23.46 27.12 -25.70
CA THR A 281 22.62 26.07 -26.29
C THR A 281 21.91 25.29 -25.16
N PRO A 282 20.58 25.17 -25.18
CA PRO A 282 19.87 24.36 -24.19
C PRO A 282 20.25 22.88 -24.36
N PRO A 283 20.50 22.15 -23.26
CA PRO A 283 20.76 20.72 -23.33
C PRO A 283 19.54 19.97 -23.91
N SER A 284 19.78 18.80 -24.48
CA SER A 284 18.71 17.98 -25.05
C SER A 284 17.73 17.54 -23.96
N SER A 285 16.46 17.99 -24.05
CA SER A 285 15.38 17.47 -23.23
C SER A 285 15.06 16.03 -23.64
N THR A 286 14.98 15.12 -22.67
CA THR A 286 14.57 13.72 -22.87
C THR A 286 13.04 13.57 -22.92
N ALA A 287 12.28 14.64 -22.63
CA ALA A 287 10.82 14.65 -22.58
C ALA A 287 10.24 15.28 -23.86
N GLN A 288 10.03 14.45 -24.88
CA GLN A 288 9.35 14.85 -26.10
C GLN A 288 7.85 15.11 -25.83
N LEU A 289 7.39 16.35 -26.05
CA LEU A 289 5.97 16.69 -26.12
C LEU A 289 5.32 16.00 -27.34
N PRO A 290 4.04 15.57 -27.27
CA PRO A 290 3.33 15.10 -28.46
C PRO A 290 3.11 16.25 -29.44
N PRO A 291 3.33 16.04 -30.76
CA PRO A 291 3.18 17.09 -31.75
C PRO A 291 1.70 17.45 -31.97
N ILE A 292 1.40 18.75 -31.95
CA ILE A 292 0.17 19.30 -32.54
C ILE A 292 0.49 19.54 -34.04
N MET A 293 -0.31 18.96 -34.94
CA MET A 293 -0.17 18.96 -36.41
C MET A 293 0.13 20.36 -37.00
N ALA A 294 1.28 20.53 -37.68
CA ALA A 294 1.55 20.56 -39.14
C ALA A 294 1.39 21.96 -39.82
N PRO A 295 2.01 22.29 -40.99
CA PRO A 295 2.80 21.47 -41.92
C PRO A 295 4.12 22.11 -42.45
N ALA A 296 4.76 21.41 -43.41
CA ALA A 296 5.63 21.87 -44.51
C ALA A 296 7.15 21.62 -44.45
N THR A 297 7.56 20.57 -45.17
CA THR A 297 8.65 20.49 -46.16
C THR A 297 10.02 21.11 -45.85
N ALA A 298 11.04 20.26 -45.71
CA ALA A 298 12.12 20.05 -46.70
C ALA A 298 13.38 19.50 -46.02
N ALA A 299 13.82 18.31 -46.44
CA ALA A 299 15.16 18.04 -46.96
C ALA A 299 15.50 16.55 -46.79
N VAL A 300 15.80 15.96 -47.94
CA VAL A 300 16.24 14.59 -48.16
C VAL A 300 17.77 14.51 -48.11
N SER A 301 18.24 13.33 -47.72
CA SER A 301 19.50 12.68 -48.12
C SER A 301 20.77 12.95 -47.32
N GLY A 302 21.33 11.84 -46.81
CA GLY A 302 22.69 11.75 -46.28
C GLY A 302 22.92 10.42 -45.55
N ALA A 303 22.94 9.31 -46.28
CA ALA A 303 23.37 8.00 -45.77
C ALA A 303 24.89 7.95 -45.55
N GLY A 304 25.36 7.17 -44.57
CA GLY A 304 26.72 6.64 -44.58
C GLY A 304 27.40 6.42 -43.23
N THR A 305 27.25 5.20 -42.70
CA THR A 305 28.31 4.34 -42.10
C THR A 305 29.14 4.81 -40.91
N GLY A 306 29.14 3.96 -39.86
CA GLY A 306 30.32 3.70 -39.02
C GLY A 306 30.06 3.67 -37.51
N ALA A 307 29.86 2.48 -36.96
CA ALA A 307 29.94 2.17 -35.52
C ALA A 307 31.40 2.31 -34.99
N PRO A 308 31.74 2.02 -33.71
CA PRO A 308 30.93 1.86 -32.49
C PRO A 308 31.45 2.72 -31.31
N GLY A 309 30.65 2.75 -30.23
CA GLY A 309 31.16 2.71 -28.84
C GLY A 309 32.06 3.83 -28.34
N SER A 310 31.49 4.76 -27.58
CA SER A 310 32.21 5.34 -26.44
C SER A 310 31.43 4.99 -25.19
N GLU A 311 32.00 4.04 -24.47
CA GLU A 311 31.60 3.57 -23.15
C GLU A 311 31.49 4.76 -22.19
N SER A 312 30.28 5.04 -21.70
CA SER A 312 30.12 5.56 -20.36
C SER A 312 29.87 4.35 -19.47
N GLY A 313 30.82 4.09 -18.57
CA GLY A 313 30.92 2.91 -17.70
C GLY A 313 29.72 2.74 -16.77
N GLY A 314 28.62 2.25 -17.34
CA GLY A 314 27.48 1.70 -16.64
C GLY A 314 27.39 0.19 -16.88
N ALA A 315 26.73 -0.52 -15.97
CA ALA A 315 26.51 -1.95 -16.12
C ALA A 315 25.66 -2.22 -17.38
N SER A 316 26.05 -3.22 -18.16
CA SER A 316 25.33 -3.61 -19.38
C SER A 316 25.20 -5.12 -19.44
N VAL A 317 24.02 -5.60 -19.79
CA VAL A 317 23.71 -7.03 -19.90
C VAL A 317 23.26 -7.30 -21.33
N VAL A 318 23.97 -8.20 -22.00
CA VAL A 318 23.63 -8.66 -23.35
C VAL A 318 22.73 -9.89 -23.22
N VAL A 319 21.59 -9.88 -23.91
CA VAL A 319 20.53 -10.89 -23.80
C VAL A 319 20.19 -11.40 -25.20
N ASP A 320 20.32 -12.71 -25.41
CA ASP A 320 19.88 -13.38 -26.64
C ASP A 320 18.48 -13.96 -26.42
N VAL A 321 17.49 -13.51 -27.19
CA VAL A 321 16.10 -13.92 -27.04
C VAL A 321 15.66 -14.76 -28.22
N ALA A 322 15.13 -15.95 -27.94
CA ALA A 322 14.58 -16.87 -28.93
C ALA A 322 13.16 -17.34 -28.53
N LEU A 323 12.33 -17.65 -29.52
CA LEU A 323 10.99 -18.20 -29.33
C LEU A 323 10.99 -19.70 -29.62
N ALA A 324 10.42 -20.50 -28.72
CA ALA A 324 10.29 -21.93 -28.92
C ALA A 324 9.40 -22.23 -30.15
N PRO A 325 9.78 -23.16 -31.05
CA PRO A 325 9.03 -23.47 -32.27
C PRO A 325 7.57 -23.89 -32.01
N ALA A 326 7.27 -24.47 -30.84
CA ALA A 326 5.93 -24.88 -30.44
C ALA A 326 4.96 -23.71 -30.23
N LEU A 327 5.46 -22.48 -29.98
CA LEU A 327 4.64 -21.30 -29.73
C LEU A 327 4.43 -20.41 -30.96
N LEU A 328 5.08 -20.71 -32.09
CA LEU A 328 4.94 -19.95 -33.34
C LEU A 328 3.50 -19.88 -33.86
N ALA A 329 2.67 -20.89 -33.57
CA ALA A 329 1.25 -20.91 -33.97
C ALA A 329 0.37 -19.96 -33.15
N ASN A 330 0.85 -19.48 -32.00
CA ASN A 330 0.07 -18.69 -31.05
C ASN A 330 0.44 -17.20 -31.04
N VAL A 331 1.27 -16.75 -31.98
CA VAL A 331 1.88 -15.41 -32.00
C VAL A 331 1.75 -14.76 -33.37
N SER A 332 1.43 -13.47 -33.40
CA SER A 332 1.43 -12.65 -34.63
C SER A 332 2.82 -12.02 -34.86
N PRO A 333 3.26 -11.83 -36.12
CA PRO A 333 4.51 -11.12 -36.43
C PRO A 333 4.58 -9.69 -35.89
N ASP A 334 3.41 -9.06 -35.66
CA ASP A 334 3.28 -7.72 -35.10
C ASP A 334 3.18 -7.67 -33.57
N ASP A 335 3.15 -8.82 -32.89
CA ASP A 335 3.10 -8.87 -31.43
C ASP A 335 4.38 -8.29 -30.83
N THR A 336 4.24 -7.67 -29.66
CA THR A 336 5.34 -6.92 -29.04
C THR A 336 6.11 -7.81 -28.07
N VAL A 337 7.41 -7.94 -28.28
CA VAL A 337 8.35 -8.61 -27.37
C VAL A 337 8.90 -7.56 -26.41
N PHE A 338 8.74 -7.78 -25.11
CA PHE A 338 9.35 -6.98 -24.07
C PHE A 338 10.47 -7.78 -23.41
N VAL A 339 11.67 -7.20 -23.36
CA VAL A 339 12.80 -7.73 -22.58
C VAL A 339 12.97 -6.80 -21.39
N LEU A 340 12.78 -7.31 -20.18
CA LEU A 340 12.77 -6.53 -18.95
C LEU A 340 13.86 -7.01 -17.99
N ALA A 341 14.58 -6.08 -17.40
CA ALA A 341 15.41 -6.33 -16.22
C ALA A 341 14.72 -5.77 -14.97
N ARG A 342 14.66 -6.56 -13.90
CA ARG A 342 14.10 -6.19 -12.60
C ARG A 342 15.13 -6.42 -11.50
N ALA A 343 15.08 -5.65 -10.42
CA ALA A 343 15.88 -5.95 -9.23
C ALA A 343 15.41 -7.27 -8.62
N GLU A 344 16.33 -8.14 -8.19
CA GLU A 344 15.99 -9.39 -7.49
C GLU A 344 15.27 -9.11 -6.15
N SER A 345 15.68 -8.04 -5.46
CA SER A 345 15.06 -7.53 -4.23
C SER A 345 14.85 -6.02 -4.37
N GLY A 346 13.60 -5.60 -4.59
CA GLY A 346 13.24 -4.20 -4.81
C GLY A 346 11.75 -4.03 -5.16
N PRO A 347 11.28 -2.78 -5.37
CA PRO A 347 9.91 -2.53 -5.81
C PRO A 347 9.63 -3.22 -7.16
N PRO A 348 8.39 -3.65 -7.45
CA PRO A 348 8.04 -4.50 -8.61
C PRO A 348 8.21 -3.82 -9.99
N MET A 349 8.80 -2.63 -10.04
CA MET A 349 8.99 -1.85 -11.25
C MET A 349 10.26 -2.32 -12.00
N PRO A 350 10.23 -2.44 -13.34
CA PRO A 350 11.40 -2.82 -14.12
C PRO A 350 12.46 -1.71 -14.17
N LEU A 351 13.72 -2.12 -14.07
CA LEU A 351 14.91 -1.26 -14.14
C LEU A 351 15.26 -0.89 -15.57
N ALA A 352 15.08 -1.80 -16.53
CA ALA A 352 15.24 -1.52 -17.95
C ALA A 352 14.19 -2.28 -18.73
N VAL A 353 13.69 -1.65 -19.80
CA VAL A 353 12.69 -2.24 -20.70
C VAL A 353 13.14 -1.99 -22.14
N ALA A 354 13.32 -3.06 -22.89
CA ALA A 354 13.50 -3.02 -24.34
C ALA A 354 12.24 -3.56 -25.03
N ARG A 355 11.80 -2.90 -26.09
CA ARG A 355 10.59 -3.24 -26.84
C ARG A 355 10.95 -3.60 -28.28
N HIS A 356 10.61 -4.81 -28.70
CA HIS A 356 10.88 -5.38 -30.02
C HIS A 356 9.62 -6.01 -30.61
N ARG A 357 9.68 -6.48 -31.86
CA ARG A 357 8.60 -7.25 -32.49
C ARG A 357 8.96 -8.72 -32.60
N VAL A 358 7.94 -9.58 -32.64
CA VAL A 358 8.16 -11.03 -32.81
C VAL A 358 8.83 -11.35 -34.15
N SER A 359 8.55 -10.58 -35.19
CA SER A 359 9.21 -10.70 -36.50
C SER A 359 10.72 -10.46 -36.49
N GLU A 360 11.26 -9.88 -35.41
CA GLU A 360 12.69 -9.61 -35.24
C GLU A 360 13.43 -10.79 -34.56
N LEU A 361 12.73 -11.80 -34.05
CA LEU A 361 13.34 -12.94 -33.34
C LEU A 361 13.95 -13.98 -34.31
N PRO A 362 15.09 -14.62 -33.95
CA PRO A 362 15.88 -14.44 -32.72
C PRO A 362 16.73 -13.16 -32.76
N LEU A 363 16.79 -12.44 -31.64
CA LEU A 363 17.48 -11.14 -31.57
C LEU A 363 18.34 -11.00 -30.32
N LYS A 364 19.36 -10.14 -30.44
CA LYS A 364 20.32 -9.83 -29.39
C LYS A 364 20.07 -8.42 -28.86
N VAL A 365 19.60 -8.29 -27.63
CA VAL A 365 19.34 -7.00 -26.95
C VAL A 365 20.46 -6.70 -25.98
N THR A 366 20.90 -5.44 -25.92
CA THR A 366 21.77 -4.98 -24.83
C THR A 366 20.97 -4.08 -23.90
N LEU A 367 20.74 -4.53 -22.67
CA LEU A 367 20.14 -3.74 -21.61
C LEU A 367 21.24 -2.94 -20.92
N THR A 368 21.07 -1.63 -20.83
CA THR A 368 22.07 -0.72 -20.26
C THR A 368 21.44 0.16 -19.19
N ASP A 369 22.26 0.73 -18.31
CA ASP A 369 21.84 1.73 -17.32
C ASP A 369 21.10 2.93 -17.90
N ALA A 370 21.36 3.26 -19.17
CA ALA A 370 20.69 4.35 -19.88
C ALA A 370 19.20 4.07 -20.13
N MET A 371 18.77 2.81 -20.05
CA MET A 371 17.37 2.41 -20.22
C MET A 371 16.53 2.54 -18.94
N ALA A 372 17.13 2.98 -17.83
CA ALA A 372 16.43 3.19 -16.58
C ALA A 372 15.63 4.49 -16.56
N MET A 373 14.33 4.39 -16.25
CA MET A 373 13.40 5.52 -16.20
C MET A 373 13.69 6.51 -15.07
N MET A 374 14.47 6.10 -14.05
CA MET A 374 14.91 6.97 -12.96
C MET A 374 16.39 6.72 -12.67
N PRO A 375 17.19 7.78 -12.37
CA PRO A 375 18.62 7.64 -12.08
C PRO A 375 18.95 6.72 -10.90
N ALA A 376 18.05 6.58 -9.93
CA ALA A 376 18.19 5.69 -8.77
C ALA A 376 17.84 4.22 -9.05
N MET A 377 17.28 3.92 -10.24
CA MET A 377 16.78 2.58 -10.62
C MET A 377 17.55 2.01 -11.82
N ARG A 378 18.87 2.21 -11.85
CA ARG A 378 19.78 1.73 -12.91
C ARG A 378 20.24 0.29 -12.66
N LEU A 379 20.62 -0.46 -13.70
CA LEU A 379 21.12 -1.83 -13.53
C LEU A 379 22.36 -1.89 -12.62
N SER A 380 23.26 -0.91 -12.73
CA SER A 380 24.47 -0.79 -11.88
C SER A 380 24.20 -0.45 -10.42
N ALA A 381 22.99 0.02 -10.09
CA ALA A 381 22.60 0.30 -8.71
C ALA A 381 22.24 -0.97 -7.94
N PHE A 382 22.04 -2.11 -8.62
CA PHE A 382 21.64 -3.37 -8.00
C PHE A 382 22.68 -4.47 -8.26
N PRO A 383 23.14 -5.19 -7.22
CA PRO A 383 24.15 -6.23 -7.37
C PRO A 383 23.65 -7.44 -8.18
N ARG A 384 22.34 -7.73 -8.12
CA ARG A 384 21.71 -8.86 -8.83
C ARG A 384 20.40 -8.40 -9.47
N VAL A 385 20.24 -8.71 -10.75
CA VAL A 385 19.04 -8.38 -11.53
C VAL A 385 18.46 -9.63 -12.18
N LYS A 386 17.14 -9.76 -12.17
CA LYS A 386 16.40 -10.76 -12.94
C LYS A 386 16.10 -10.22 -14.32
N VAL A 387 16.55 -10.92 -15.36
CA VAL A 387 16.19 -10.63 -16.75
C VAL A 387 15.08 -11.59 -17.17
N SER A 388 14.03 -11.04 -17.75
CA SER A 388 12.85 -11.77 -18.21
C SER A 388 12.47 -11.29 -19.62
N ALA A 389 11.95 -12.18 -20.45
CA ALA A 389 11.41 -11.83 -21.76
C ALA A 389 9.94 -12.24 -21.83
N LYS A 390 9.11 -11.41 -22.46
CA LYS A 390 7.70 -11.73 -22.70
C LYS A 390 7.22 -11.29 -24.07
N VAL A 391 6.25 -12.00 -24.62
CA VAL A 391 5.46 -11.55 -25.78
C VAL A 391 4.10 -11.09 -25.29
N SER A 392 3.76 -9.83 -25.54
CA SER A 392 2.48 -9.25 -25.19
C SER A 392 1.67 -8.89 -26.42
N LYS A 393 0.43 -9.39 -26.45
CA LYS A 393 -0.55 -9.13 -27.52
C LYS A 393 -1.27 -7.79 -27.34
N SER A 394 -1.35 -7.28 -26.11
CA SER A 394 -2.01 -6.00 -25.79
C SER A 394 -1.08 -4.79 -25.91
N GLY A 395 0.21 -5.01 -26.18
CA GLY A 395 1.22 -3.94 -26.30
C GLY A 395 1.57 -3.26 -24.97
N GLN A 396 1.10 -3.80 -23.84
CA GLN A 396 1.35 -3.25 -22.50
C GLN A 396 2.53 -3.95 -21.80
N ALA A 397 3.33 -3.16 -21.06
CA ALA A 397 4.49 -3.67 -20.34
C ALA A 397 4.13 -4.56 -19.12
N GLY A 398 2.94 -4.39 -18.53
CA GLY A 398 2.44 -5.23 -17.43
C GLY A 398 2.03 -6.63 -17.90
N THR A 399 2.28 -7.67 -17.10
CA THR A 399 1.93 -9.07 -17.44
C THR A 399 0.42 -9.25 -17.47
N GLN A 400 -0.12 -9.75 -18.59
CA GLN A 400 -1.55 -10.07 -18.72
C GLN A 400 -1.77 -11.58 -18.93
N PRO A 401 -2.95 -12.10 -18.56
CA PRO A 401 -3.32 -13.48 -18.86
C PRO A 401 -3.24 -13.74 -20.37
N GLY A 402 -2.44 -14.73 -20.77
CA GLY A 402 -2.22 -15.06 -22.20
C GLY A 402 -1.00 -14.41 -22.86
N ASP A 403 -0.22 -13.59 -22.15
CA ASP A 403 1.14 -13.23 -22.58
C ASP A 403 2.04 -14.48 -22.60
N LEU A 404 3.03 -14.57 -23.48
CA LEU A 404 4.03 -15.66 -23.44
C LEU A 404 5.25 -15.21 -22.65
N LEU A 405 5.83 -16.07 -21.82
CA LEU A 405 6.94 -15.75 -20.91
C LEU A 405 8.14 -16.67 -21.17
N ALA A 406 9.34 -16.14 -20.88
CA ALA A 406 10.56 -16.90 -20.65
C ALA A 406 10.86 -16.96 -19.16
N ASP A 407 11.56 -18.00 -18.71
CA ASP A 407 12.05 -18.10 -17.34
C ASP A 407 12.99 -16.95 -16.97
N ASP A 408 12.89 -16.47 -15.72
CA ASP A 408 13.75 -15.41 -15.20
C ASP A 408 15.18 -15.92 -15.01
N VAL A 409 16.18 -15.22 -15.57
CA VAL A 409 17.60 -15.52 -15.30
C VAL A 409 18.19 -14.41 -14.42
N VAL A 410 18.75 -14.81 -13.27
CA VAL A 410 19.44 -13.89 -12.35
C VAL A 410 20.86 -13.67 -12.83
N VAL A 411 21.24 -12.41 -13.03
CA VAL A 411 22.57 -12.03 -13.51
C VAL A 411 23.13 -10.89 -12.68
N GLU A 412 24.45 -10.83 -12.59
CA GLU A 412 25.18 -9.74 -11.95
C GLU A 412 25.62 -8.75 -13.03
N PRO A 413 24.97 -7.59 -13.17
CA PRO A 413 25.12 -6.75 -14.34
C PRO A 413 26.49 -6.05 -14.40
N ALA A 414 27.22 -6.00 -13.28
CA ALA A 414 28.58 -5.45 -13.20
C ALA A 414 29.69 -6.43 -13.63
N THR A 415 29.44 -7.74 -13.58
CA THR A 415 30.45 -8.80 -13.81
C THR A 415 30.14 -9.68 -15.04
N THR A 416 28.88 -9.69 -15.49
CA THR A 416 28.42 -10.52 -16.61
C THR A 416 28.81 -9.91 -17.96
N LYS A 417 29.81 -10.51 -18.63
CA LYS A 417 30.21 -10.15 -20.00
C LYS A 417 29.64 -11.08 -21.07
N ASP A 418 29.16 -12.25 -20.66
CA ASP A 418 28.60 -13.27 -21.55
C ASP A 418 27.13 -13.00 -21.88
N ALA A 419 26.70 -13.39 -23.09
CA ALA A 419 25.32 -13.20 -23.52
C ALA A 419 24.38 -14.17 -22.80
N VAL A 420 23.33 -13.63 -22.19
CA VAL A 420 22.33 -14.36 -21.41
C VAL A 420 21.26 -14.87 -22.35
N SER A 421 21.15 -16.18 -22.56
CA SER A 421 20.13 -16.75 -23.43
C SER A 421 18.78 -16.90 -22.71
N LEU A 422 17.72 -16.34 -23.28
CA LEU A 422 16.34 -16.48 -22.83
C LEU A 422 15.51 -17.16 -23.91
N LEU A 423 14.85 -18.25 -23.55
CA LEU A 423 13.93 -18.99 -24.40
C LEU A 423 12.49 -18.74 -23.93
N ILE A 424 11.65 -18.19 -24.81
CA ILE A 424 10.21 -18.03 -24.54
C ILE A 424 9.53 -19.35 -24.89
N ASP A 425 9.07 -20.08 -23.88
CA ASP A 425 8.58 -21.47 -24.02
C ASP A 425 7.26 -21.78 -23.31
N HIS A 426 6.73 -20.88 -22.48
CA HIS A 426 5.46 -21.08 -21.78
C HIS A 426 4.52 -19.87 -21.82
N VAL A 427 3.23 -20.11 -21.56
CA VAL A 427 2.18 -19.06 -21.49
C VAL A 427 2.05 -18.59 -20.05
N ALA A 428 1.93 -17.28 -19.84
CA ALA A 428 1.66 -16.66 -18.55
C ALA A 428 0.45 -17.33 -17.89
N PRO A 429 0.61 -17.96 -16.71
CA PRO A 429 -0.49 -18.61 -16.04
C PRO A 429 -1.56 -17.57 -15.70
N GLY A 430 -2.80 -17.80 -16.16
CA GLY A 430 -3.95 -17.03 -15.70
C GLY A 430 -4.01 -17.13 -14.18
N SER A 431 -4.02 -15.99 -13.51
CA SER A 431 -4.02 -15.80 -12.04
C SER A 431 -4.43 -17.06 -11.27
N GLY A 432 -3.43 -17.85 -10.89
CA GLY A 432 -3.61 -19.13 -10.21
C GLY A 432 -2.63 -20.22 -10.64
N ALA A 433 -1.31 -20.02 -10.51
CA ALA A 433 -0.35 -21.12 -10.38
C ALA A 433 1.04 -20.59 -9.97
N VAL A 434 1.79 -21.47 -9.35
CA VAL A 434 3.01 -21.25 -8.55
C VAL A 434 4.26 -21.51 -9.39
N THR A 435 5.34 -20.80 -9.08
CA THR A 435 6.71 -21.33 -9.21
C THR A 435 7.51 -21.01 -7.97
N GLY A 436 7.89 -22.07 -7.25
CA GLY A 436 8.95 -22.03 -6.25
C GLY A 436 10.29 -22.05 -6.96
N GLN A 437 11.23 -21.24 -6.49
CA GLN A 437 12.65 -21.53 -6.69
C GLN A 437 13.42 -21.08 -5.45
N ALA A 438 14.15 -22.04 -4.90
CA ALA A 438 14.95 -21.93 -3.70
C ALA A 438 15.94 -20.76 -3.77
N ALA A 439 15.87 -19.86 -2.80
CA ALA A 439 16.86 -18.81 -2.59
C ALA A 439 17.59 -19.07 -1.27
N THR A 440 18.85 -19.45 -1.41
CA THR A 440 19.87 -19.42 -0.36
C THR A 440 19.95 -18.02 0.27
N ALA A 441 19.97 -17.98 1.60
CA ALA A 441 19.93 -16.77 2.41
C ALA A 441 21.16 -15.85 2.23
N PRO A 442 20.99 -14.52 2.07
CA PRO A 442 22.01 -13.51 2.36
C PRO A 442 21.72 -12.73 3.67
N PRO A 443 22.71 -12.05 4.25
CA PRO A 443 22.76 -11.75 5.68
C PRO A 443 21.93 -10.55 6.13
N ALA A 444 21.57 -10.59 7.41
CA ALA A 444 20.70 -9.67 8.13
C ALA A 444 21.22 -8.22 8.20
N VAL A 445 20.31 -7.27 8.00
CA VAL A 445 20.49 -5.84 8.34
C VAL A 445 19.42 -5.44 9.36
N GLY A 446 19.81 -5.40 10.64
CA GLY A 446 19.30 -4.50 11.68
C GLY A 446 17.79 -4.27 11.86
N GLY A 447 16.96 -5.33 11.81
CA GLY A 447 15.54 -5.27 12.18
C GLY A 447 15.17 -6.47 13.07
N ALA A 448 14.09 -6.39 13.84
CA ALA A 448 13.66 -7.52 14.67
C ALA A 448 13.27 -8.70 13.76
N SER A 449 13.86 -9.88 14.00
CA SER A 449 13.61 -11.09 13.25
C SER A 449 13.20 -12.22 14.19
N VAL A 450 12.19 -13.00 13.79
CA VAL A 450 11.75 -14.18 14.53
C VAL A 450 11.92 -15.39 13.62
N GLY A 451 12.85 -16.28 13.93
CA GLY A 451 12.96 -17.59 13.29
C GLY A 451 11.83 -18.51 13.78
N VAL A 452 11.20 -19.24 12.87
CA VAL A 452 10.05 -20.12 13.14
C VAL A 452 10.24 -21.43 12.40
N GLN A 453 10.35 -22.54 13.14
CA GLN A 453 10.37 -23.89 12.57
C GLN A 453 8.96 -24.47 12.63
N VAL A 454 8.41 -24.84 11.48
CA VAL A 454 7.06 -25.38 11.35
C VAL A 454 7.14 -26.84 10.97
N ALA A 455 6.46 -27.68 11.74
CA ALA A 455 6.32 -29.11 11.47
C ALA A 455 4.84 -29.52 11.49
N LEU A 456 4.48 -30.52 10.68
CA LEU A 456 3.16 -31.15 10.71
C LEU A 456 3.22 -32.41 11.58
N ALA A 457 2.25 -32.58 12.48
CA ALA A 457 2.15 -33.78 13.29
C ALA A 457 1.88 -35.02 12.40
N PRO A 458 2.51 -36.18 12.67
CA PRO A 458 2.35 -37.40 11.88
C PRO A 458 0.89 -37.83 11.66
N GLU A 459 0.03 -37.57 12.66
CA GLU A 459 -1.39 -37.93 12.67
C GLU A 459 -2.25 -37.10 11.71
N LEU A 460 -1.71 -35.98 11.20
CA LEU A 460 -2.41 -35.06 10.30
C LEU A 460 -1.87 -35.12 8.86
N LEU A 461 -0.87 -35.97 8.57
CA LEU A 461 -0.34 -36.15 7.21
C LEU A 461 -1.45 -36.57 6.23
N ASP A 462 -2.33 -37.50 6.63
CA ASP A 462 -3.42 -37.99 5.78
C ASP A 462 -4.53 -36.94 5.54
N LYS A 463 -4.51 -35.83 6.31
CA LYS A 463 -5.52 -34.76 6.24
C LYS A 463 -5.03 -33.52 5.49
N ALA A 464 -3.76 -33.47 5.09
CA ALA A 464 -3.14 -32.36 4.39
C ALA A 464 -2.70 -32.78 2.98
N ALA A 465 -3.15 -32.07 1.95
CA ALA A 465 -2.68 -32.30 0.59
C ALA A 465 -1.31 -31.63 0.38
N PRO A 466 -0.42 -32.18 -0.48
CA PRO A 466 0.90 -31.58 -0.74
C PRO A 466 0.83 -30.13 -1.25
N ASP A 467 -0.24 -29.79 -1.98
CA ASP A 467 -0.51 -28.46 -2.52
C ASP A 467 -1.24 -27.52 -1.54
N ASP A 468 -1.64 -27.99 -0.34
CA ASP A 468 -2.29 -27.15 0.65
C ASP A 468 -1.35 -26.03 1.12
N THR A 469 -1.92 -24.86 1.39
CA THR A 469 -1.14 -23.66 1.72
C THR A 469 -0.91 -23.54 3.22
N VAL A 470 0.35 -23.51 3.64
CA VAL A 470 0.78 -23.22 5.01
C VAL A 470 0.96 -21.72 5.19
N PHE A 471 0.22 -21.11 6.10
CA PHE A 471 0.40 -19.73 6.51
C PHE A 471 1.08 -19.67 7.87
N VAL A 472 2.19 -18.93 7.96
CA VAL A 472 2.84 -18.57 9.22
C VAL A 472 2.57 -17.10 9.48
N LEU A 473 1.88 -16.78 10.57
CA LEU A 473 1.43 -15.43 10.88
C LEU A 473 2.03 -14.96 12.21
N ALA A 474 2.47 -13.71 12.26
CA ALA A 474 2.75 -13.00 13.50
C ALA A 474 1.64 -11.97 13.75
N ARG A 475 1.07 -11.95 14.95
CA ARG A 475 0.04 -10.99 15.39
C ARG A 475 0.52 -10.28 16.66
N ALA A 476 0.06 -9.05 16.89
CA ALA A 476 0.29 -8.41 18.18
C ALA A 476 -0.45 -9.18 19.29
N GLU A 477 0.17 -9.37 20.46
CA GLU A 477 -0.51 -10.00 21.61
C GLU A 477 -1.67 -9.13 22.13
N SER A 478 -1.49 -7.81 22.11
CA SER A 478 -2.50 -6.81 22.45
C SER A 478 -2.59 -5.79 21.31
N GLY A 479 -3.66 -5.83 20.53
CA GLY A 479 -3.81 -4.99 19.35
C GLY A 479 -4.96 -5.44 18.42
N PRO A 480 -5.15 -4.76 17.28
CA PRO A 480 -6.15 -5.15 16.29
C PRO A 480 -5.89 -6.58 15.76
N PRO A 481 -6.93 -7.32 15.34
CA PRO A 481 -6.83 -8.74 14.99
C PRO A 481 -6.05 -9.03 13.69
N MET A 482 -5.47 -8.00 13.07
CA MET A 482 -4.76 -8.11 11.80
C MET A 482 -3.33 -8.64 12.02
N PRO A 483 -2.82 -9.50 11.12
CA PRO A 483 -1.45 -9.99 11.20
C PRO A 483 -0.45 -8.88 10.86
N LEU A 484 0.65 -8.84 11.62
CA LEU A 484 1.80 -7.96 11.41
C LEU A 484 2.64 -8.46 10.23
N ALA A 485 2.99 -9.74 10.23
CA ALA A 485 3.71 -10.39 9.12
C ALA A 485 3.04 -11.72 8.75
N VAL A 486 3.09 -12.05 7.47
CA VAL A 486 2.53 -13.30 6.92
C VAL A 486 3.54 -13.91 5.96
N ALA A 487 3.90 -15.16 6.20
CA ALA A 487 4.65 -16.00 5.26
C ALA A 487 3.74 -17.11 4.73
N ARG A 488 3.89 -17.45 3.44
CA ARG A 488 3.06 -18.43 2.74
C ARG A 488 3.95 -19.51 2.12
N HIS A 489 3.71 -20.76 2.49
CA HIS A 489 4.45 -21.94 2.09
C HIS A 489 3.49 -23.07 1.67
N ARG A 490 4.04 -24.21 1.22
CA ARG A 490 3.28 -25.42 0.89
C ARG A 490 3.49 -26.51 1.92
N VAL A 491 2.51 -27.41 2.07
CA VAL A 491 2.65 -28.58 2.95
C VAL A 491 3.80 -29.48 2.49
N SER A 492 4.04 -29.58 1.19
CA SER A 492 5.18 -30.33 0.62
C SER A 492 6.56 -29.82 1.07
N GLU A 493 6.64 -28.60 1.60
CA GLU A 493 7.89 -27.98 2.05
C GLU A 493 8.19 -28.27 3.53
N LEU A 494 7.25 -28.89 4.28
CA LEU A 494 7.42 -29.20 5.70
C LEU A 494 8.33 -30.42 5.95
N PRO A 495 9.16 -30.43 7.01
CA PRO A 495 9.38 -29.36 7.98
C PRO A 495 10.22 -28.22 7.40
N LEU A 496 9.83 -26.97 7.67
CA LEU A 496 10.50 -25.78 7.14
C LEU A 496 10.84 -24.75 8.21
N GLU A 497 11.86 -23.95 7.94
CA GLU A 497 12.29 -22.83 8.77
C GLU A 497 11.99 -21.51 8.06
N VAL A 498 11.17 -20.66 8.67
CA VAL A 498 10.79 -19.33 8.19
C VAL A 498 11.37 -18.27 9.10
N THR A 499 11.95 -17.21 8.55
CA THR A 499 12.29 -16.01 9.33
C THR A 499 11.28 -14.91 9.05
N LEU A 500 10.50 -14.52 10.05
CA LEU A 500 9.60 -13.37 9.98
C LEU A 500 10.39 -12.10 10.33
N THR A 501 10.37 -11.10 9.45
CA THR A 501 11.13 -9.86 9.62
C THR A 501 10.24 -8.63 9.49
N ASP A 502 10.73 -7.47 9.94
CA ASP A 502 10.05 -6.17 9.77
C ASP A 502 9.72 -5.82 8.31
N ALA A 503 10.48 -6.35 7.34
CA ALA A 503 10.24 -6.15 5.91
C ALA A 503 8.96 -6.84 5.41
N MET A 504 8.46 -7.83 6.15
CA MET A 504 7.22 -8.55 5.84
C MET A 504 5.97 -7.87 6.42
N ALA A 505 6.11 -6.67 7.00
CA ALA A 505 5.02 -5.90 7.56
C ALA A 505 4.03 -5.42 6.48
N MET A 506 2.73 -5.71 6.64
CA MET A 506 1.71 -5.29 5.65
C MET A 506 1.51 -3.77 5.59
N MET A 507 1.90 -3.04 6.63
CA MET A 507 1.86 -1.57 6.67
C MET A 507 3.17 -1.01 7.24
N PRO A 508 3.68 0.12 6.73
CA PRO A 508 4.96 0.70 7.18
C PRO A 508 5.03 1.03 8.67
N THR A 509 3.87 1.26 9.32
CA THR A 509 3.70 1.60 10.74
C THR A 509 3.43 0.39 11.65
N MET A 510 3.23 -0.82 11.10
CA MET A 510 2.89 -2.03 11.85
C MET A 510 4.00 -3.10 11.75
N ARG A 511 5.22 -2.73 12.17
CA ARG A 511 6.42 -3.60 12.12
C ARG A 511 6.47 -4.55 13.31
N LEU A 512 7.17 -5.68 13.20
CA LEU A 512 7.38 -6.58 14.35
C LEU A 512 8.14 -5.87 15.48
N SER A 513 9.12 -5.04 15.14
CA SER A 513 9.91 -4.24 16.10
C SER A 513 9.12 -3.17 16.86
N ALA A 514 7.92 -2.81 16.38
CA ALA A 514 7.04 -1.86 17.05
C ALA A 514 6.25 -2.46 18.22
N PHE A 515 6.24 -3.79 18.37
CA PHE A 515 5.47 -4.48 19.41
C PHE A 515 6.39 -5.28 20.35
N PRO A 516 6.25 -5.12 21.68
CA PRO A 516 7.12 -5.80 22.64
C PRO A 516 6.88 -7.32 22.69
N ARG A 517 5.64 -7.77 22.41
CA ARG A 517 5.26 -9.18 22.40
C ARG A 517 4.37 -9.47 21.19
N VAL A 518 4.73 -10.50 20.44
CA VAL A 518 3.97 -10.97 19.28
C VAL A 518 3.61 -12.44 19.46
N LYS A 519 2.44 -12.80 18.94
CA LYS A 519 1.91 -14.15 18.92
C LYS A 519 2.12 -14.73 17.53
N VAL A 520 2.93 -15.77 17.44
CA VAL A 520 3.24 -16.47 16.19
C VAL A 520 2.37 -17.72 16.10
N SER A 521 1.73 -17.93 14.97
CA SER A 521 0.92 -19.10 14.70
C SER A 521 1.10 -19.62 13.29
N ALA A 522 0.90 -20.92 13.12
CA ALA A 522 0.96 -21.59 11.83
C ALA A 522 -0.36 -22.27 11.54
N LYS A 523 -0.80 -22.24 10.29
CA LYS A 523 -1.99 -22.96 9.84
C LYS A 523 -1.82 -23.54 8.45
N VAL A 524 -2.49 -24.65 8.17
CA VAL A 524 -2.67 -25.20 6.83
C VAL A 524 -4.10 -24.87 6.39
N SER A 525 -4.22 -24.08 5.32
CA SER A 525 -5.50 -23.70 4.75
C SER A 525 -5.73 -24.44 3.43
N LYS A 526 -6.79 -25.23 3.38
CA LYS A 526 -7.24 -25.95 2.17
C LYS A 526 -7.84 -25.01 1.12
N SER A 527 -8.35 -23.86 1.56
CA SER A 527 -9.03 -22.88 0.69
C SER A 527 -8.08 -21.85 0.06
N GLY A 528 -6.79 -21.89 0.39
CA GLY A 528 -5.81 -20.85 0.01
C GLY A 528 -6.06 -19.46 0.61
N GLN A 529 -7.02 -19.30 1.54
CA GLN A 529 -7.35 -18.01 2.15
C GLN A 529 -6.71 -17.81 3.53
N ALA A 530 -6.36 -16.57 3.85
CA ALA A 530 -5.73 -16.20 5.12
C ALA A 530 -6.68 -16.31 6.33
N GLY A 531 -8.00 -16.25 6.14
CA GLY A 531 -8.99 -16.45 7.21
C GLY A 531 -9.10 -17.91 7.64
N THR A 532 -9.31 -18.18 8.94
CA THR A 532 -9.49 -19.55 9.46
C THR A 532 -10.87 -20.09 9.06
N ARG A 533 -10.91 -21.31 8.53
CA ARG A 533 -12.15 -22.02 8.21
C ARG A 533 -12.24 -23.37 8.93
N PRO A 534 -13.46 -23.89 9.15
CA PRO A 534 -13.63 -25.26 9.61
C PRO A 534 -12.91 -26.24 8.68
N GLY A 535 -12.07 -27.11 9.25
CA GLY A 535 -11.25 -28.08 8.50
C GLY A 535 -9.83 -27.63 8.14
N ASP A 536 -9.44 -26.38 8.43
CA ASP A 536 -8.04 -25.94 8.39
C ASP A 536 -7.24 -26.61 9.52
N LEU A 537 -5.95 -26.90 9.33
CA LEU A 537 -5.10 -27.43 10.40
C LEU A 537 -4.38 -26.28 11.10
N LEU A 538 -4.32 -26.27 12.43
CA LEU A 538 -3.79 -25.18 13.24
C LEU A 538 -2.67 -25.68 14.16
N ALA A 539 -1.63 -24.88 14.32
CA ALA A 539 -0.66 -24.99 15.41
C ALA A 539 -1.12 -24.16 16.63
N ASP A 540 -0.57 -24.50 17.80
CA ASP A 540 -0.68 -23.67 18.99
C ASP A 540 0.05 -22.33 18.81
N ASP A 541 -0.57 -21.26 19.31
CA ASP A 541 0.01 -19.92 19.29
C ASP A 541 1.17 -19.83 20.29
N VAL A 542 2.34 -19.35 19.86
CA VAL A 542 3.50 -19.11 20.74
C VAL A 542 3.77 -17.61 20.85
N VAL A 543 3.88 -17.10 22.08
CA VAL A 543 4.18 -15.68 22.33
C VAL A 543 5.67 -15.47 22.47
N VAL A 544 6.23 -14.54 21.70
CA VAL A 544 7.67 -14.23 21.67
C VAL A 544 7.93 -12.73 21.70
N GLU A 545 9.12 -12.35 22.17
CA GLU A 545 9.64 -10.98 22.13
C GLU A 545 10.52 -10.81 20.88
N PRO A 546 10.10 -10.07 19.83
CA PRO A 546 10.83 -9.96 18.57
C PRO A 546 12.27 -9.46 18.71
N ALA A 547 12.54 -8.66 19.74
CA ALA A 547 13.87 -8.08 20.00
C ALA A 547 14.84 -9.05 20.71
N LYS A 548 14.37 -10.20 21.19
CA LYS A 548 15.18 -11.21 21.90
C LYS A 548 15.06 -12.62 21.30
N ALA A 549 14.27 -12.77 20.24
CA ALA A 549 13.98 -14.05 19.59
C ALA A 549 15.08 -14.45 18.60
N ASP A 550 16.32 -14.55 19.05
CA ASP A 550 17.43 -15.14 18.28
C ASP A 550 17.38 -16.69 18.26
N GLY A 551 16.43 -17.29 18.98
CA GLY A 551 16.18 -18.74 19.03
C GLY A 551 14.88 -19.10 18.31
N GLY A 552 14.96 -20.04 17.36
CA GLY A 552 13.84 -20.47 16.52
C GLY A 552 12.63 -20.97 17.31
N VAL A 553 11.46 -20.39 17.04
CA VAL A 553 10.16 -20.77 17.60
C VAL A 553 9.68 -22.05 16.91
N GLN A 554 9.45 -23.12 17.66
CA GLN A 554 8.90 -24.35 17.10
C GLN A 554 7.38 -24.31 17.14
N LEU A 555 6.74 -24.47 15.98
CA LEU A 555 5.30 -24.58 15.81
C LEU A 555 4.97 -25.96 15.26
N LEU A 556 4.21 -26.74 16.02
CA LEU A 556 3.70 -28.03 15.59
C LEU A 556 2.22 -27.89 15.23
N ILE A 557 1.88 -28.16 13.97
CA ILE A 557 0.50 -28.21 13.50
C ILE A 557 -0.10 -29.55 13.95
N ASN A 558 -0.96 -29.51 14.96
CA ASN A 558 -1.46 -30.69 15.69
C ASN A 558 -2.99 -30.71 15.89
N ARG A 559 -3.72 -29.67 15.47
CA ARG A 559 -5.18 -29.59 15.65
C ARG A 559 -5.90 -29.25 14.35
N VAL A 560 -7.18 -29.63 14.27
CA VAL A 560 -8.09 -29.24 13.19
C VAL A 560 -9.01 -28.13 13.71
N ALA A 561 -9.15 -27.05 12.95
CA ALA A 561 -10.11 -25.98 13.20
C ALA A 561 -11.53 -26.57 13.13
N GLN A 562 -12.27 -26.44 14.23
CA GLN A 562 -13.68 -26.86 14.31
C GLN A 562 -14.61 -25.81 13.72
#